data_AF-A0A945L924-F1
#
_entry.id   AF-A0A945L924-F1
#
_cell.length_a   1.000
_cell.length_b   1.000
_cell.length_c   1.000
_cell.angle_alpha   90.00
_cell.angle_beta   90.00
_cell.angle_gamma   90.00
#
_symmetry.space_group_name_H-M   'P 1'
#
loop_
_entity.id
_entity.type
_entity.pdbx_description
1 polymer ?
#
loop_
_entity_poly.entity_id
_entity_poly.type
_entity_poly.pdbx_seq_one_letter_code
_entity_poly.pdbx_strand_id
1 'polypeptide(L)'
;MKKLDWYIIKKFLGTFFFALALILLIVIVFDISEKIDDFLEHEVRIKSIIFDYYFNFIPYFGNLFSPLFIFISVIFFTSKMAGDTEIIAILNSGMSFKRLLKPFMISAVILGALSFILGNFIIPPSNSERIDFTNKYLKNKRYSRAKNIHMQILPGQYMYMESFN
;
A
#
# COMPACT_ATOMS: atom_id res chain seq x y z
N MET A 1 27.77 -15.48 3.56
CA MET A 1 26.76 -15.39 4.65
C MET A 1 26.62 -16.77 5.27
N LYS A 2 26.39 -16.89 6.59
CA LYS A 2 26.21 -18.20 7.24
C LYS A 2 24.77 -18.69 7.00
N LYS A 3 24.52 -20.02 7.02
CA LYS A 3 23.18 -20.60 6.80
C LYS A 3 22.09 -19.96 7.69
N LEU A 4 22.44 -19.61 8.93
CA LEU A 4 21.55 -18.91 9.87
C LEU A 4 21.13 -17.52 9.37
N ASP A 5 22.05 -16.74 8.79
CA ASP A 5 21.74 -15.40 8.29
C ASP A 5 20.67 -15.49 7.18
N TRP A 6 20.87 -16.43 6.25
CA TRP A 6 19.93 -16.67 5.15
C TRP A 6 18.57 -17.16 5.63
N TYR A 7 18.56 -18.02 6.65
CA TYR A 7 17.34 -18.51 7.26
C TYR A 7 16.51 -17.38 7.89
N ILE A 8 17.15 -16.50 8.67
CA ILE A 8 16.49 -15.35 9.30
C ILE A 8 15.96 -14.39 8.24
N ILE A 9 16.78 -14.03 7.25
CA ILE A 9 16.38 -13.14 6.14
C ILE A 9 15.18 -13.73 5.39
N LYS A 10 15.23 -15.02 5.02
CA LYS A 10 14.17 -15.68 4.26
C LYS A 10 12.86 -15.76 5.05
N LYS A 11 12.91 -16.12 6.34
CA LYS A 11 11.70 -16.18 7.18
C LYS A 11 11.12 -14.78 7.40
N PHE A 12 11.96 -13.78 7.67
CA PHE A 12 11.51 -12.41 7.88
C PHE A 12 10.90 -11.80 6.62
N LEU A 13 11.63 -11.78 5.49
CA LEU A 13 11.10 -11.27 4.22
C LEU A 13 9.89 -12.05 3.74
N GLY A 14 9.89 -13.38 3.92
CA GLY A 14 8.74 -14.23 3.59
C GLY A 14 7.50 -13.85 4.38
N THR A 15 7.65 -13.61 5.69
CA THR A 15 6.54 -13.17 6.56
C THR A 15 6.05 -11.79 6.14
N PHE A 16 6.97 -10.86 5.84
CA PHE A 16 6.64 -9.53 5.35
C PHE A 16 5.85 -9.54 4.05
N PHE A 17 6.36 -10.18 2.99
CA PHE A 17 5.66 -10.22 1.71
C PHE A 17 4.35 -10.98 1.79
N PHE A 18 4.27 -12.04 2.59
CA PHE A 18 3.04 -12.78 2.80
C PHE A 18 1.96 -11.92 3.49
N ALA A 19 2.30 -11.28 4.60
CA ALA A 19 1.37 -10.43 5.32
C ALA A 19 0.96 -9.20 4.49
N LEU A 20 1.90 -8.59 3.76
CA LEU A 20 1.63 -7.49 2.85
C LEU A 20 0.71 -7.93 1.70
N ALA A 21 0.91 -9.10 1.11
CA ALA A 21 0.06 -9.62 0.05
C ALA A 21 -1.38 -9.86 0.53
N LEU A 22 -1.55 -10.39 1.75
CA LEU A 22 -2.88 -10.61 2.33
C LEU A 22 -3.64 -9.30 2.51
N ILE A 23 -3.01 -8.25 3.05
CA ILE A 23 -3.69 -6.97 3.21
C ILE A 23 -3.97 -6.31 1.87
N LEU A 24 -3.06 -6.42 0.90
CA LEU A 24 -3.27 -5.86 -0.44
C LEU A 24 -4.45 -6.53 -1.15
N LEU A 25 -4.63 -7.84 -0.98
CA LEU A 25 -5.80 -8.55 -1.51
C LEU A 25 -7.10 -7.98 -0.91
N ILE A 26 -7.14 -7.78 0.40
CA ILE A 26 -8.29 -7.18 1.09
C ILE A 26 -8.58 -5.78 0.54
N VAL A 27 -7.56 -4.94 0.41
CA VAL A 27 -7.69 -3.56 -0.09
C VAL A 27 -8.18 -3.54 -1.55
N ILE A 28 -7.68 -4.44 -2.39
CA ILE A 28 -8.15 -4.58 -3.78
C ILE A 28 -9.63 -4.97 -3.81
N VAL A 29 -10.05 -5.94 -3.02
CA VAL A 29 -11.47 -6.37 -2.97
C VAL A 29 -12.37 -5.23 -2.53
N PHE A 30 -11.98 -4.46 -1.51
CA PHE A 30 -12.73 -3.28 -1.08
C PHE A 30 -12.82 -2.22 -2.19
N ASP A 31 -11.70 -1.90 -2.85
CA ASP A 31 -11.67 -0.90 -3.93
C ASP A 31 -12.53 -1.32 -5.14
N ILE A 32 -12.51 -2.62 -5.50
CA ILE A 32 -13.40 -3.17 -6.53
C ILE A 32 -14.86 -3.01 -6.09
N SER A 33 -15.19 -3.40 -4.86
CA SER A 33 -16.56 -3.38 -4.35
C SER A 33 -17.14 -1.96 -4.28
N GLU A 34 -16.31 -0.96 -3.99
CA GLU A 34 -16.74 0.45 -3.93
C GLU A 34 -17.01 1.04 -5.31
N LYS A 35 -16.29 0.58 -6.35
CA LYS A 35 -16.34 1.15 -7.71
C LYS A 35 -17.05 0.26 -8.71
N ILE A 36 -17.66 -0.84 -8.27
CA ILE A 36 -18.23 -1.84 -9.18
C ILE A 36 -19.35 -1.23 -10.03
N ASP A 37 -20.19 -0.37 -9.46
CA ASP A 37 -21.27 0.30 -10.18
C ASP A 37 -20.71 1.26 -11.23
N ASP A 38 -19.71 2.09 -10.87
CA ASP A 38 -19.05 3.02 -11.80
C ASP A 38 -18.34 2.29 -12.96
N PHE A 39 -17.72 1.14 -12.69
CA PHE A 39 -17.04 0.33 -13.70
C PHE A 39 -18.03 -0.32 -14.68
N LEU A 40 -19.20 -0.73 -14.19
CA LEU A 40 -20.28 -1.30 -15.01
C LEU A 40 -20.97 -0.23 -15.85
N GLU A 41 -21.18 0.98 -15.33
CA GLU A 41 -21.80 2.10 -16.04
C GLU A 41 -20.97 2.60 -17.24
N HIS A 42 -19.64 2.53 -17.17
CA HIS A 42 -18.74 3.09 -18.20
C HIS A 42 -18.21 2.05 -19.21
N GLU A 43 -18.75 0.82 -19.22
CA GLU A 43 -18.33 -0.31 -20.09
C GLU A 43 -16.80 -0.51 -20.16
N VAL A 44 -16.12 -0.30 -19.04
CA VAL A 44 -14.65 -0.34 -19.03
C VAL A 44 -14.19 -1.79 -19.19
N ARG A 45 -13.30 -2.05 -20.16
CA ARG A 45 -12.74 -3.39 -20.35
C ARG A 45 -12.08 -3.87 -19.06
N ILE A 46 -12.52 -5.03 -18.56
CA ILE A 46 -11.98 -5.71 -17.36
C ILE A 46 -10.45 -5.83 -17.43
N LYS A 47 -9.90 -6.05 -18.63
CA LYS A 47 -8.44 -6.13 -18.86
C LYS A 47 -7.71 -4.83 -18.50
N SER A 48 -8.29 -3.67 -18.82
CA SER A 48 -7.71 -2.36 -18.49
C SER A 48 -7.84 -2.02 -17.02
N ILE A 49 -8.94 -2.44 -16.37
CA ILE A 49 -9.08 -2.30 -14.91
C ILE A 49 -7.98 -3.08 -14.17
N ILE A 50 -7.73 -4.33 -14.57
CA ILE A 50 -6.73 -5.19 -13.91
C ILE A 50 -5.29 -4.70 -14.19
N PHE A 51 -4.95 -4.45 -15.46
CA PHE A 51 -3.57 -4.14 -15.84
C PHE A 51 -3.21 -2.66 -15.72
N ASP A 52 -4.09 -1.72 -16.09
CA ASP A 52 -3.73 -0.30 -16.13
C ASP A 52 -3.99 0.37 -14.76
N TYR A 53 -4.98 -0.13 -14.01
CA TYR A 53 -5.34 0.43 -12.70
C TYR A 53 -4.74 -0.36 -11.53
N TYR A 54 -5.03 -1.66 -11.39
CA TYR A 54 -4.56 -2.42 -10.20
C TYR A 54 -3.06 -2.69 -10.17
N PHE A 55 -2.39 -2.81 -11.32
CA PHE A 55 -0.94 -2.93 -11.37
C PHE A 55 -0.24 -1.67 -10.82
N ASN A 56 -0.78 -0.48 -11.11
CA ASN A 56 -0.29 0.80 -10.59
C ASN A 56 -0.72 1.06 -9.13
N PHE A 57 -1.82 0.44 -8.70
CA PHE A 57 -2.35 0.51 -7.33
C PHE A 57 -1.48 -0.25 -6.32
N ILE A 58 -0.97 -1.43 -6.69
CA ILE A 58 -0.21 -2.31 -5.80
C ILE A 58 1.08 -1.65 -5.28
N PRO A 59 1.95 -1.02 -6.10
CA PRO A 59 3.15 -0.32 -5.63
C PRO A 59 2.82 0.80 -4.64
N TYR A 60 1.76 1.57 -4.90
CA TYR A 60 1.35 2.68 -4.05
C TYR A 60 0.91 2.19 -2.66
N PHE A 61 -0.08 1.28 -2.61
CA PHE A 61 -0.57 0.75 -1.34
C PHE A 61 0.46 -0.15 -0.65
N GLY A 62 1.26 -0.88 -1.42
CA GLY A 62 2.37 -1.67 -0.92
C GLY A 62 3.38 -0.80 -0.18
N ASN A 63 3.79 0.32 -0.75
CA ASN A 63 4.72 1.25 -0.10
C ASN A 63 4.07 1.98 1.10
N LEU A 64 2.77 2.34 0.99
CA LEU A 64 2.02 2.97 2.08
C LEU A 64 1.93 2.08 3.33
N PHE A 65 1.62 0.79 3.15
CA PHE A 65 1.48 -0.16 4.25
C PHE A 65 2.82 -0.79 4.70
N SER A 66 3.88 -0.66 3.89
CA SER A 66 5.18 -1.29 4.17
C SER A 66 5.70 -1.02 5.59
N PRO A 67 5.77 0.21 6.13
CA PRO A 67 6.30 0.45 7.47
C PRO A 67 5.57 -0.33 8.57
N LEU A 68 4.24 -0.40 8.50
CA LEU A 68 3.41 -1.14 9.44
C LEU A 68 3.67 -2.65 9.35
N PHE A 69 3.70 -3.18 8.12
CA PHE A 69 3.90 -4.61 7.91
C PHE A 69 5.33 -5.07 8.19
N ILE A 70 6.33 -4.22 7.96
CA ILE A 70 7.71 -4.47 8.37
C ILE A 70 7.77 -4.64 9.89
N PHE A 71 7.13 -3.75 10.63
CA PHE A 71 7.09 -3.81 12.10
C PHE A 71 6.40 -5.08 12.60
N ILE A 72 5.19 -5.37 12.10
CA ILE A 72 4.44 -6.57 12.47
C ILE A 72 5.24 -7.83 12.13
N SER A 73 5.88 -7.87 10.97
CA SER A 73 6.63 -9.04 10.52
C SER A 73 7.87 -9.30 11.34
N VAL A 74 8.61 -8.25 11.75
CA VAL A 74 9.75 -8.39 12.66
C VAL A 74 9.28 -8.99 13.99
N ILE A 75 8.22 -8.44 14.58
CA ILE A 75 7.70 -8.91 15.87
C ILE A 75 7.24 -10.35 15.76
N PHE A 76 6.36 -10.65 14.80
CA PHE A 76 5.77 -11.98 14.64
C PHE A 76 6.84 -13.05 14.43
N PHE A 77 7.77 -12.80 13.50
CA PHE A 77 8.83 -13.76 13.21
C PHE A 77 9.77 -13.96 14.40
N THR A 78 10.17 -12.89 15.08
CA THR A 78 11.04 -12.96 16.25
C THR A 78 10.35 -13.68 17.40
N SER A 79 9.08 -13.38 17.66
CA SER A 79 8.27 -14.07 18.68
C SER A 79 8.13 -15.55 18.37
N LYS A 80 7.96 -15.94 17.10
CA LYS A 80 7.92 -17.34 16.70
C LYS A 80 9.25 -18.06 16.95
N MET A 81 10.38 -17.45 16.58
CA MET A 81 11.70 -18.00 16.89
C MET A 81 11.97 -18.12 18.40
N ALA A 82 11.46 -17.17 19.19
CA ALA A 82 11.57 -17.22 20.63
C ALA A 82 10.73 -18.36 21.23
N GLY A 83 9.49 -18.52 20.75
CA GLY A 83 8.58 -19.59 21.17
C GLY A 83 9.10 -20.98 20.82
N ASP A 84 9.72 -21.13 19.64
CA ASP A 84 10.38 -22.37 19.21
C ASP A 84 11.76 -22.59 19.88
N THR A 85 12.15 -21.72 20.82
CA THR A 85 13.44 -21.72 21.54
C THR A 85 14.69 -21.56 20.65
N GLU A 86 14.52 -21.22 19.37
CA GLU A 86 15.62 -21.02 18.42
C GLU A 86 16.57 -19.91 18.88
N ILE A 87 16.03 -18.80 19.40
CA ILE A 87 16.85 -17.66 19.89
C ILE A 87 17.72 -18.08 21.08
N ILE A 88 17.15 -18.84 22.02
CA ILE A 88 17.85 -19.32 23.21
C ILE A 88 18.99 -20.26 22.80
N ALA A 89 18.71 -21.21 21.89
CA ALA A 89 19.72 -22.13 21.37
C ALA A 89 20.88 -21.40 20.66
N ILE A 90 20.57 -20.37 19.85
CA ILE A 90 21.57 -19.56 19.17
C ILE A 90 22.47 -18.82 20.18
N LEU A 91 21.90 -18.20 21.20
CA LEU A 91 22.68 -17.49 22.22
C LEU A 91 23.54 -18.44 23.07
N ASN A 92 22.99 -19.60 23.44
CA ASN A 92 23.73 -20.63 24.18
C ASN A 92 24.86 -21.28 23.37
N SER A 93 24.83 -21.20 22.03
CA SER A 93 25.94 -21.64 21.17
C SER A 93 27.17 -20.70 21.21
N GLY A 94 27.16 -19.67 22.06
CA GLY A 94 28.22 -18.67 22.16
C GLY A 94 28.11 -17.55 21.12
N MET A 95 27.00 -17.46 20.39
CA MET A 95 26.79 -16.41 19.41
C MET A 95 26.38 -15.09 20.09
N SER A 96 27.14 -14.03 19.85
CA SER A 96 26.77 -12.69 20.35
C SER A 96 25.45 -12.20 19.78
N PHE A 97 24.68 -11.47 20.61
CA PHE A 97 23.43 -10.84 20.19
C PHE A 97 23.61 -9.86 19.02
N LYS A 98 24.74 -9.13 18.97
CA LYS A 98 25.07 -8.24 17.84
C LYS A 98 25.19 -8.99 16.51
N ARG A 99 25.66 -10.25 16.51
CA ARG A 99 25.73 -11.08 15.31
C ARG A 99 24.35 -11.53 14.85
N LEU A 100 23.45 -11.84 15.80
CA LEU A 100 22.05 -12.16 15.53
C LEU A 100 21.31 -10.99 14.85
N LEU A 101 21.65 -9.74 15.19
CA LEU A 101 21.04 -8.54 14.60
C LEU A 101 21.46 -8.26 13.14
N LYS A 102 22.63 -8.74 12.69
CA LYS A 102 23.12 -8.49 11.31
C LYS A 102 22.10 -8.85 10.21
N PRO A 103 21.48 -10.04 10.19
CA PRO A 103 20.47 -10.38 9.17
C PRO A 103 19.24 -9.47 9.18
N PHE A 104 18.82 -8.96 10.35
CA PHE A 104 17.73 -7.98 10.45
C PHE A 104 18.14 -6.65 9.79
N MET A 105 19.35 -6.16 10.06
CA MET A 105 19.88 -4.95 9.43
C MET A 105 19.99 -5.08 7.91
N ILE A 106 20.48 -6.22 7.40
CA ILE A 106 20.56 -6.47 5.96
C ILE A 106 19.15 -6.42 5.34
N SER A 107 18.17 -7.06 5.99
CA SER A 107 16.79 -7.05 5.51
C SER A 107 16.18 -5.64 5.53
N ALA A 108 16.45 -4.86 6.57
CA ALA A 108 16.02 -3.46 6.67
C ALA A 108 16.60 -2.60 5.55
N VAL A 109 17.88 -2.79 5.19
CA VAL A 109 18.50 -2.10 4.05
C VAL A 109 17.85 -2.51 2.73
N ILE A 110 17.57 -3.80 2.53
CA ILE A 110 16.88 -4.29 1.33
C ILE A 110 15.48 -3.65 1.20
N LEU A 111 14.71 -3.65 2.28
CA LEU A 111 13.36 -3.08 2.31
C LEU A 111 13.39 -1.56 2.16
N GLY A 112 14.36 -0.89 2.78
CA GLY A 112 14.56 0.56 2.64
C GLY A 112 14.94 0.96 1.21
N ALA A 113 15.85 0.22 0.58
CA ALA A 113 16.21 0.43 -0.82
C ALA A 113 15.01 0.19 -1.76
N LEU A 114 14.22 -0.87 -1.51
CA LEU A 114 13.01 -1.16 -2.27
C LEU A 114 11.98 -0.04 -2.12
N SER A 115 11.72 0.42 -0.89
CA SER A 115 10.81 1.53 -0.61
C SER A 115 11.30 2.84 -1.26
N PHE A 116 12.60 3.11 -1.24
CA PHE A 116 13.19 4.26 -1.91
C PHE A 116 13.00 4.22 -3.43
N ILE A 117 13.26 3.07 -4.07
CA ILE A 117 13.08 2.89 -5.51
C ILE A 117 11.59 3.02 -5.88
N LEU A 118 10.71 2.38 -5.11
CA LEU A 118 9.27 2.48 -5.30
C LEU A 118 8.80 3.93 -5.18
N GLY A 119 9.20 4.62 -4.11
CA GLY A 119 8.80 5.99 -3.82
C GLY A 119 9.25 7.02 -4.85
N ASN A 120 10.48 6.90 -5.37
CA ASN A 120 11.06 7.92 -6.24
C ASN A 120 10.87 7.65 -7.73
N PHE A 121 10.85 6.38 -8.16
CA PHE A 121 10.90 6.05 -9.58
C PHE A 121 9.64 5.33 -10.08
N ILE A 122 8.98 4.51 -9.26
CA ILE A 122 7.86 3.67 -9.71
C ILE A 122 6.52 4.34 -9.41
N ILE A 123 6.33 4.82 -8.18
CA ILE A 123 5.06 5.41 -7.75
C ILE A 123 4.72 6.68 -8.52
N PRO A 124 5.63 7.65 -8.75
CA PRO A 124 5.26 8.88 -9.46
C PRO A 124 4.66 8.66 -10.87
N PRO A 125 5.29 7.91 -11.80
CA PRO A 125 4.70 7.66 -13.11
C PRO A 125 3.42 6.80 -13.02
N SER A 126 3.41 5.76 -12.19
CA SER A 126 2.23 4.91 -11.98
C SER A 126 1.03 5.69 -11.45
N ASN A 127 1.28 6.66 -10.57
CA ASN A 127 0.21 7.45 -9.99
C ASN A 127 -0.34 8.48 -10.99
N SER A 128 0.50 9.04 -11.87
CA SER A 128 0.05 9.86 -12.99
C SER A 128 -0.88 9.09 -13.93
N GLU A 129 -0.51 7.87 -14.35
CA GLU A 129 -1.36 7.01 -15.19
C GLU A 129 -2.67 6.65 -14.49
N ARG A 130 -2.63 6.31 -13.19
CA ARG A 130 -3.82 6.02 -12.40
C ARG A 130 -4.75 7.23 -12.27
N ILE A 131 -4.19 8.42 -12.07
CA ILE A 131 -4.95 9.67 -11.98
C ILE A 131 -5.60 9.99 -13.33
N ASP A 132 -4.89 9.81 -14.44
CA ASP A 132 -5.44 10.02 -15.78
C ASP A 132 -6.54 9.03 -16.12
N PHE A 133 -6.38 7.74 -15.77
CA PHE A 133 -7.42 6.74 -15.89
C PHE A 133 -8.65 7.10 -15.05
N THR A 134 -8.43 7.52 -13.80
CA THR A 134 -9.50 7.97 -12.91
C THR A 134 -10.21 9.19 -13.50
N ASN A 135 -9.48 10.20 -13.99
CA ASN A 135 -10.05 11.40 -14.59
C ASN A 135 -10.82 11.12 -15.89
N LYS A 136 -10.46 10.07 -16.62
CA LYS A 136 -11.08 9.71 -17.90
C LYS A 136 -12.34 8.85 -17.73
N TYR A 137 -12.36 7.95 -16.75
CA TYR A 137 -13.42 6.94 -16.62
C TYR A 137 -14.25 7.02 -15.34
N LEU A 138 -13.72 7.57 -14.24
CA LEU A 138 -14.37 7.56 -12.92
C LEU A 138 -14.76 8.96 -12.44
N LYS A 139 -13.92 9.95 -12.74
CA LYS A 139 -14.16 11.34 -12.41
C LYS A 139 -15.05 11.92 -13.49
N ASN A 140 -16.35 11.82 -13.26
CA ASN A 140 -17.30 12.71 -13.92
C ASN A 140 -16.71 14.13 -13.80
N LYS A 141 -16.38 14.78 -14.93
CA LYS A 141 -16.21 16.23 -14.97
C LYS A 141 -17.59 16.83 -14.71
N ARG A 142 -18.14 16.65 -13.51
CA ARG A 142 -19.02 17.61 -12.90
C ARG A 142 -18.13 18.83 -12.68
N TYR A 143 -17.93 19.61 -13.75
CA TYR A 143 -18.26 21.02 -13.61
C TYR A 143 -19.62 20.98 -12.93
N SER A 144 -19.61 21.19 -11.62
CA SER A 144 -20.84 21.52 -10.95
C SER A 144 -21.20 22.86 -11.56
N ARG A 145 -21.88 22.84 -12.72
CA ARG A 145 -22.92 23.80 -13.04
C ARG A 145 -23.96 23.54 -11.97
N ALA A 146 -23.62 23.93 -10.73
CA ALA A 146 -24.54 23.92 -9.63
C ALA A 146 -25.59 24.90 -10.08
N LYS A 147 -26.69 24.34 -10.58
CA LYS A 147 -27.83 25.11 -10.99
C LYS A 147 -28.65 25.33 -9.74
N ASN A 148 -29.11 26.56 -9.53
CA ASN A 148 -29.90 26.94 -8.35
C ASN A 148 -29.12 26.87 -7.02
N ILE A 149 -27.96 27.51 -6.96
CA ILE A 149 -27.18 27.67 -5.72
C ILE A 149 -27.94 28.64 -4.80
N HIS A 150 -28.22 28.19 -3.57
CA HIS A 150 -28.76 29.03 -2.51
C HIS A 150 -27.75 29.10 -1.38
N MET A 151 -27.32 30.31 -1.00
CA MET A 151 -26.30 30.52 0.02
C MET A 151 -26.71 31.64 0.97
N GLN A 152 -26.63 31.39 2.27
CA GLN A 152 -26.87 32.43 3.26
C GLN A 152 -25.57 33.21 3.50
N ILE A 153 -25.58 34.51 3.23
CA ILE A 153 -24.39 35.37 3.37
C ILE A 153 -24.36 36.01 4.77
N LEU A 154 -25.53 36.37 5.29
CA LEU A 154 -25.72 36.99 6.60
C LEU A 154 -26.95 36.37 7.29
N PRO A 155 -27.07 36.45 8.63
CA PRO A 155 -28.28 36.03 9.34
C PRO A 155 -29.55 36.67 8.71
N GLY A 156 -30.41 35.86 8.09
CA GLY A 156 -31.63 36.32 7.42
C GLY A 156 -31.49 36.77 5.95
N GLN A 157 -30.30 36.72 5.35
CA GLN A 157 -30.07 37.12 3.96
C GLN A 157 -29.57 35.96 3.10
N TYR A 158 -30.34 35.60 2.08
CA TYR A 158 -30.05 34.52 1.14
C TYR A 158 -29.70 35.07 -0.23
N MET A 159 -28.67 34.50 -0.85
CA MET A 159 -28.26 34.72 -2.23
C MET A 159 -28.66 33.50 -3.05
N TYR A 160 -29.30 33.77 -4.19
CA TYR A 160 -29.61 32.77 -5.21
C TYR A 160 -28.75 33.01 -6.44
N MET A 161 -28.21 31.93 -7.02
CA MET A 161 -27.47 31.98 -8.28
C MET A 161 -27.88 30.80 -9.16
N GLU A 162 -28.45 31.10 -10.34
CA GLU A 162 -28.96 30.09 -11.26
C GLU A 162 -27.83 29.22 -11.84
N SER A 163 -26.66 29.80 -12.13
CA SER A 163 -25.44 29.04 -12.44
C SER A 163 -24.19 29.92 -12.29
N PHE A 164 -23.06 29.30 -11.93
CA PHE A 164 -21.73 29.91 -12.02
C PHE A 164 -20.98 29.21 -13.15
N ASN A 165 -20.39 29.98 -14.06
CA ASN A 165 -19.63 29.47 -15.21
C ASN A 165 -18.17 29.89 -15.08
#